data_AF-A0A9P9ME16-F1
#
_entry.id   AF-A0A9P9ME16-F1
#
_cell.length_a   1.000
_cell.length_b   1.000
_cell.length_c   1.000
_cell.angle_alpha   90.00
_cell.angle_beta   90.00
_cell.angle_gamma   90.00
#
_symmetry.space_group_name_H-M   'P 1'
#
loop_
_entity.id
_entity.type
_entity.pdbx_description
1 polymer ?
#
loop_
_entity_poly.entity_id
_entity_poly.type
_entity_poly.pdbx_seq_one_letter_code
_entity_poly.pdbx_strand_id
1 'polypeptide(L)'
;MKVSGTFAEFYTRFLHLSGQAQIPQEDLLPDLFDKLTIGLQRAALLVFTTIKTHQELSKQCLALDQGLRRIKARSDCIRNRNPQPGTGNPPVAPRPANTPNSNASADSPALRAPRAGTPATPRPVYDDSKTQALSDQGKCFNCQQPGHF
;
A
#
# COMPACT_ATOMS: atom_id res chain seq x y z
N MET A 1 6.46 -21.55 3.12
CA MET A 1 6.66 -20.79 1.87
C MET A 1 7.88 -19.86 1.98
N LYS A 2 8.72 -19.71 0.92
CA LYS A 2 9.82 -18.70 0.92
C LYS A 2 9.21 -17.30 1.00
N VAL A 3 9.80 -16.41 1.80
CA VAL A 3 9.30 -15.05 2.05
C VAL A 3 9.25 -14.18 0.79
N SER A 4 10.08 -14.48 -0.21
CA SER A 4 10.16 -13.75 -1.48
C SER A 4 9.33 -14.34 -2.64
N GLY A 5 8.78 -15.56 -2.50
CA GLY A 5 8.06 -16.23 -3.58
C GLY A 5 6.63 -15.73 -3.79
N THR A 6 6.02 -16.06 -4.92
CA THR A 6 4.58 -15.86 -5.11
C THR A 6 3.75 -16.98 -4.49
N PHE A 7 2.52 -16.69 -4.07
CA PHE A 7 1.62 -17.77 -3.63
C PHE A 7 1.40 -18.80 -4.76
N ALA A 8 1.31 -18.33 -6.01
CA ALA A 8 1.15 -19.20 -7.19
C ALA A 8 2.30 -20.22 -7.33
N GLU A 9 3.55 -19.76 -7.29
CA GLU A 9 4.73 -20.64 -7.33
C GLU A 9 4.73 -21.66 -6.19
N PHE A 10 4.41 -21.19 -4.98
CA PHE A 10 4.30 -22.05 -3.81
C PHE A 10 3.23 -23.12 -3.99
N TYR A 11 2.04 -22.74 -4.47
CA TYR A 11 0.90 -23.65 -4.62
C TYR A 11 1.14 -24.71 -5.69
N THR A 12 1.74 -24.35 -6.82
CA THR A 12 2.15 -25.33 -7.84
C THR A 12 3.14 -26.34 -7.27
N ARG A 13 4.13 -25.88 -6.51
CA ARG A 13 5.11 -26.77 -5.88
C ARG A 13 4.49 -27.63 -4.79
N PHE A 14 3.56 -27.07 -4.00
CA PHE A 14 2.80 -27.80 -2.99
C PHE A 14 2.06 -28.96 -3.63
N LEU A 15 1.22 -28.71 -4.65
CA LEU A 15 0.47 -29.77 -5.33
C LEU A 15 1.37 -30.86 -5.94
N HIS A 16 2.50 -30.46 -6.53
CA HIS A 16 3.45 -31.42 -7.09
C HIS A 16 4.03 -32.34 -6.00
N LEU A 17 4.48 -31.78 -4.88
CA LEU A 17 5.07 -32.55 -3.78
C LEU A 17 4.02 -33.38 -3.04
N SER A 18 2.83 -32.84 -2.82
CA SER A 18 1.73 -33.56 -2.19
C SER A 18 1.27 -34.75 -3.05
N GLY A 19 1.27 -34.59 -4.38
CA GLY A 19 1.02 -35.69 -5.31
C GLY A 19 2.10 -36.78 -5.26
N GLN A 20 3.38 -36.39 -5.18
CA GLN A 20 4.49 -37.35 -5.01
C GLN A 20 4.42 -38.10 -3.68
N ALA A 21 4.07 -37.40 -2.61
CA ALA A 21 3.92 -37.97 -1.28
C ALA A 21 2.59 -38.72 -1.08
N GLN A 22 1.70 -38.72 -2.08
CA GLN A 22 0.37 -39.33 -2.02
C GLN A 22 -0.45 -38.88 -0.79
N ILE A 23 -0.40 -37.57 -0.49
CA ILE A 23 -1.15 -37.01 0.63
C ILE A 23 -2.66 -37.19 0.38
N PRO A 24 -3.43 -37.72 1.34
CA PRO A 24 -4.88 -37.83 1.23
C PRO A 24 -5.55 -36.47 1.00
N GLN A 25 -6.64 -36.46 0.24
CA GLN A 25 -7.31 -35.22 -0.15
C GLN A 25 -7.84 -34.43 1.06
N GLU A 26 -8.27 -35.14 2.10
CA GLU A 26 -8.73 -34.63 3.38
C GLU A 26 -7.63 -33.88 4.15
N ASP A 27 -6.37 -34.27 3.98
CA ASP A 27 -5.22 -33.69 4.66
C ASP A 27 -4.61 -32.51 3.90
N LEU A 28 -4.93 -32.36 2.61
CA LEU A 28 -4.40 -31.27 1.79
C LEU A 28 -4.81 -29.89 2.28
N LEU A 29 -6.03 -29.72 2.79
CA LEU A 29 -6.50 -28.43 3.27
C LEU A 29 -5.76 -27.95 4.53
N PRO A 30 -5.69 -28.74 5.62
CA PRO A 30 -4.94 -28.34 6.80
C PRO A 30 -3.44 -28.22 6.49
N ASP A 31 -2.85 -29.15 5.72
CA ASP A 31 -1.42 -29.06 5.37
C ASP A 31 -1.11 -27.83 4.49
N LEU A 32 -1.99 -27.47 3.55
CA LEU A 32 -1.84 -26.24 2.78
C LEU A 32 -1.80 -25.02 3.70
N PHE A 33 -2.73 -24.92 4.65
CA PHE A 33 -2.82 -23.80 5.59
C PHE A 33 -1.57 -23.68 6.45
N ASP A 34 -1.07 -24.80 6.98
CA ASP A 34 0.12 -24.82 7.85
C ASP A 34 1.41 -24.42 7.13
N LYS A 35 1.49 -24.65 5.81
CA LYS A 35 2.67 -24.33 4.98
C LYS A 35 2.70 -22.90 4.44
N LEU A 36 1.62 -22.13 4.64
CA LEU A 36 1.55 -20.70 4.29
C LEU A 36 2.54 -19.86 5.09
N THR A 37 2.76 -18.61 4.67
CA THR A 37 3.47 -17.65 5.52
C THR A 37 2.54 -17.15 6.64
N ILE A 38 3.10 -16.76 7.79
CA ILE A 38 2.32 -16.22 8.91
C ILE A 38 1.42 -15.06 8.49
N GLY A 39 1.90 -14.19 7.57
CA GLY A 39 1.10 -13.09 7.05
C GLY A 39 -0.14 -13.55 6.28
N LEU A 40 0.02 -14.58 5.42
CA LEU A 40 -1.10 -15.16 4.68
C LEU A 40 -2.04 -15.96 5.58
N GLN A 41 -1.50 -16.71 6.55
CA GLN A 41 -2.31 -17.43 7.55
C GLN A 41 -3.21 -16.46 8.29
N ARG A 42 -2.64 -15.37 8.84
CA ARG A 42 -3.42 -14.34 9.55
C ARG A 42 -4.53 -13.74 8.70
N ALA A 43 -4.24 -13.47 7.42
CA ALA A 43 -5.23 -12.93 6.49
C ALA A 43 -6.31 -13.97 6.12
N ALA A 44 -5.93 -15.24 6.01
CA ALA A 44 -6.82 -16.34 5.64
C ALA A 44 -7.61 -16.92 6.83
N LEU A 45 -7.22 -16.65 8.09
CA LEU A 45 -7.86 -17.20 9.29
C LEU A 45 -9.38 -16.98 9.31
N LEU A 46 -9.83 -15.80 8.90
CA LEU A 46 -11.26 -15.45 8.91
C LEU A 46 -12.07 -16.30 7.93
N VAL A 47 -11.49 -16.64 6.78
CA VAL A 47 -12.16 -17.44 5.74
C VAL A 47 -11.92 -18.94 5.92
N PHE A 48 -10.89 -19.33 6.65
CA PHE A 48 -10.53 -20.73 6.85
C PHE A 48 -11.65 -21.54 7.52
N THR A 49 -12.41 -20.92 8.43
CA THR A 49 -13.52 -21.59 9.13
C THR A 49 -14.71 -21.95 8.24
N THR A 50 -14.86 -21.31 7.08
CA THR A 50 -15.99 -21.54 6.16
C THR A 50 -15.61 -22.39 4.95
N ILE A 51 -14.30 -22.51 4.67
CA ILE A 51 -13.77 -23.22 3.52
C ILE A 51 -13.66 -24.72 3.80
N LYS A 52 -14.17 -25.54 2.88
CA LYS A 52 -14.14 -27.01 2.98
C LYS A 52 -13.15 -27.69 2.03
N THR A 53 -12.59 -26.96 1.07
CA THR A 53 -11.72 -27.53 0.03
C THR A 53 -10.44 -26.75 -0.13
N HIS A 54 -9.32 -27.44 -0.35
CA HIS A 54 -8.02 -26.81 -0.54
C HIS A 54 -8.02 -25.86 -1.76
N GLN A 55 -8.81 -26.18 -2.80
CA GLN A 55 -8.94 -25.35 -3.99
C GLN A 55 -9.55 -23.98 -3.67
N GLU A 56 -10.59 -23.94 -2.83
CA GLU A 56 -11.20 -22.66 -2.44
C GLU A 56 -10.23 -21.85 -1.56
N LEU A 57 -9.53 -22.51 -0.63
CA LEU A 57 -8.48 -21.86 0.16
C LEU A 57 -7.39 -21.26 -0.75
N SER A 58 -7.00 -21.97 -1.81
CA SER A 58 -5.98 -21.49 -2.76
C SER A 58 -6.40 -20.22 -3.49
N LYS A 59 -7.67 -20.12 -3.91
CA LYS A 59 -8.21 -18.92 -4.58
C LYS A 59 -8.18 -17.72 -3.63
N GLN A 60 -8.61 -17.92 -2.38
CA GLN A 60 -8.59 -16.86 -1.37
C GLN A 60 -7.15 -16.43 -1.06
N CYS A 61 -6.25 -17.38 -0.87
CA CYS A 61 -4.84 -17.09 -0.63
C CYS A 61 -4.20 -16.32 -1.80
N LEU A 62 -4.56 -16.65 -3.05
CA LEU A 62 -4.09 -15.92 -4.23
C LEU A 62 -4.58 -14.47 -4.23
N ALA A 63 -5.85 -14.23 -3.93
CA ALA A 63 -6.41 -12.88 -3.83
C ALA A 63 -5.77 -12.07 -2.70
N LEU A 64 -5.59 -12.69 -1.53
CA LEU A 64 -4.94 -12.06 -0.36
C LEU A 64 -3.48 -11.73 -0.65
N ASP A 65 -2.73 -12.63 -1.28
CA ASP A 65 -1.34 -12.42 -1.65
C ASP A 65 -1.18 -11.21 -2.58
N GLN A 66 -2.04 -11.10 -3.60
CA GLN A 66 -2.08 -9.93 -4.49
C GLN A 66 -2.45 -8.65 -3.75
N GLY A 67 -3.46 -8.71 -2.87
CA GLY A 67 -3.88 -7.57 -2.05
C GLY A 67 -2.76 -7.07 -1.14
N LEU A 68 -2.09 -7.97 -0.43
CA LEU A 68 -0.97 -7.65 0.46
C LEU A 68 0.22 -7.06 -0.31
N ARG A 69 0.54 -7.58 -1.51
CA ARG A 69 1.56 -6.98 -2.38
C ARG A 69 1.20 -5.55 -2.80
N ARG A 70 -0.06 -5.30 -3.17
CA ARG A 70 -0.53 -3.94 -3.51
C ARG A 70 -0.43 -2.98 -2.33
N ILE A 71 -0.84 -3.42 -1.14
CA ILE A 71 -0.72 -2.64 0.09
C ILE A 71 0.75 -2.32 0.35
N LYS A 72 1.63 -3.31 0.30
CA LYS A 72 3.08 -3.12 0.49
C LYS A 72 3.66 -2.13 -0.52
N ALA A 73 3.38 -2.30 -1.80
CA ALA A 73 3.85 -1.39 -2.85
C ALA A 73 3.38 0.05 -2.62
N ARG A 74 2.12 0.21 -2.19
CA ARG A 74 1.57 1.53 -1.83
C ARG A 74 2.27 2.13 -0.62
N SER A 75 2.47 1.37 0.44
CA SER A 75 3.18 1.80 1.65
C SER A 75 4.63 2.20 1.33
N ASP A 76 5.32 1.43 0.48
CA ASP A 76 6.68 1.73 0.04
C ASP A 76 6.72 3.03 -0.78
N CYS A 77 5.75 3.27 -1.67
CA CYS A 77 5.63 4.54 -2.39
C CYS A 77 5.40 5.75 -1.47
N ILE A 78 4.54 5.62 -0.45
CA ILE A 78 4.29 6.70 0.53
C ILE A 78 5.57 6.98 1.32
N ARG A 79 6.25 5.93 1.81
CA ARG A 79 7.53 6.06 2.53
C ARG A 79 8.59 6.75 1.68
N ASN A 80 8.72 6.38 0.40
CA ASN A 80 9.73 6.95 -0.48
C ASN A 80 9.39 8.39 -0.94
N ARG A 81 8.11 8.80 -0.89
CA ARG A 81 7.66 10.14 -1.27
C ARG A 81 7.78 11.17 -0.14
N ASN A 82 7.83 10.72 1.11
CA ASN A 82 8.24 11.52 2.26
C ASN A 82 9.67 11.14 2.66
N PRO A 83 10.71 11.66 1.99
CA PRO A 83 12.00 11.73 2.65
C PRO A 83 11.79 12.67 3.84
N GLN A 84 11.61 12.09 5.02
CA GLN A 84 11.74 12.81 6.28
C GLN A 84 13.05 13.60 6.17
N PRO A 85 13.05 14.94 6.36
CA PRO A 85 14.30 15.70 6.37
C PRO A 85 15.10 15.20 7.55
N GLY A 86 16.01 14.27 7.28
CA GLY A 86 17.05 13.89 8.21
C GLY A 86 17.81 15.16 8.55
N THR A 87 17.94 15.43 9.84
CA THR A 87 18.87 16.37 10.44
C THR A 87 20.29 16.01 10.01
N GLY A 88 20.65 16.42 8.80
CA GLY A 88 22.01 16.46 8.30
C GLY A 88 22.44 17.91 8.30
N ASN A 89 23.43 18.23 9.12
CA ASN A 89 24.08 19.54 9.16
C ASN A 89 24.42 20.02 7.74
N PRO A 90 24.16 21.28 7.37
CA PRO A 90 24.55 21.79 6.06
C PRO A 90 26.09 21.87 5.97
N PRO A 91 26.71 21.52 4.83
CA PRO A 91 28.08 21.90 4.59
C PRO A 91 28.12 23.42 4.38
N VAL A 92 28.81 24.12 5.27
CA VAL A 92 29.17 25.53 5.12
C VAL A 92 30.06 25.65 3.89
N ALA A 93 29.59 26.39 2.87
CA ALA A 93 30.43 26.90 1.79
C ALA A 93 30.47 28.44 1.85
N PRO A 94 31.63 29.09 1.60
CA PRO A 94 31.85 30.48 1.98
C PRO A 94 31.19 31.49 1.02
N ARG A 95 30.63 32.54 1.63
CA ARG A 95 30.15 33.79 1.02
C ARG A 95 31.31 34.58 0.38
N PRO A 96 31.04 35.32 -0.71
CA PRO A 96 31.54 36.68 -0.83
C PRO A 96 30.41 37.73 -0.85
N ALA A 97 30.77 38.94 -0.46
CA ALA A 97 29.88 40.03 -0.08
C ALA A 97 29.78 41.15 -1.15
N ASN A 98 28.72 41.97 -0.99
CA ASN A 98 28.49 43.35 -1.48
C ASN A 98 27.95 43.47 -2.93
N THR A 99 26.90 44.24 -3.26
CA THR A 99 26.44 45.56 -2.76
C THR A 99 24.98 45.86 -3.26
N PRO A 100 24.30 46.94 -2.80
CA PRO A 100 22.83 47.10 -2.81
C PRO A 100 22.28 48.04 -3.91
N ASN A 101 20.97 47.95 -4.24
CA ASN A 101 20.03 49.11 -4.15
C ASN A 101 18.57 48.80 -4.56
N SER A 102 17.66 49.34 -3.74
CA SER A 102 16.39 50.06 -4.00
C SER A 102 15.18 49.46 -4.75
N ASN A 103 14.11 49.27 -3.96
CA ASN A 103 12.70 49.68 -4.16
C ASN A 103 11.96 49.36 -5.48
N ALA A 104 10.94 48.50 -5.37
CA ALA A 104 9.60 48.78 -5.90
C ALA A 104 8.55 47.83 -5.29
N SER A 105 7.58 48.39 -4.57
CA SER A 105 6.34 47.71 -4.18
C SER A 105 5.47 47.48 -5.42
N ALA A 106 4.96 46.27 -5.60
CA ALA A 106 3.77 46.02 -6.40
C ALA A 106 3.01 44.83 -5.80
N ASP A 107 1.92 45.19 -5.12
CA ASP A 107 0.84 44.32 -4.70
C ASP A 107 0.20 43.68 -5.94
N SER A 108 0.14 42.34 -6.01
CA SER A 108 -0.81 41.62 -6.88
C SER A 108 -0.95 40.15 -6.46
N PRO A 109 -2.19 39.63 -6.38
CA PRO A 109 -2.49 38.30 -5.89
C PRO A 109 -2.19 37.25 -6.96
N ALA A 110 -1.25 36.34 -6.67
CA ALA A 110 -1.01 35.19 -7.51
C ALA A 110 -2.17 34.19 -7.38
N LEU A 111 -3.13 34.28 -8.30
CA LEU A 111 -4.08 33.21 -8.62
C LEU A 111 -3.27 31.94 -8.95
N ARG A 112 -3.23 31.00 -8.00
CA ARG A 112 -2.65 29.66 -8.21
C ARG A 112 -3.50 28.93 -9.24
N ALA A 113 -2.95 28.75 -10.44
CA ALA A 113 -3.48 27.83 -11.44
C ALA A 113 -3.61 26.41 -10.85
N PRO A 114 -4.70 25.67 -11.10
CA PRO A 114 -4.81 24.29 -10.67
C PRO A 114 -3.80 23.44 -11.42
N ARG A 115 -2.97 22.73 -10.67
CA ARG A 115 -2.05 21.72 -11.18
C ARG A 115 -2.89 20.63 -11.86
N ALA A 116 -2.77 20.50 -13.17
CA ALA A 116 -3.39 19.45 -13.96
C ALA A 116 -2.89 18.08 -13.47
N GLY A 117 -3.64 17.47 -12.56
CA GLY A 117 -3.49 16.08 -12.16
C GLY A 117 -4.30 15.19 -13.10
N THR A 118 -3.67 14.08 -13.50
CA THR A 118 -4.23 12.88 -14.15
C THR A 118 -5.74 12.67 -13.96
N PRO A 119 -6.46 12.09 -14.96
CA PRO A 119 -7.91 11.96 -14.93
C PRO A 119 -8.32 11.18 -13.69
N ALA A 120 -8.86 11.91 -12.71
CA ALA A 120 -9.40 11.32 -11.51
C ALA A 120 -10.69 10.61 -11.89
N THR A 121 -10.76 9.31 -11.61
CA THR A 121 -12.07 8.66 -11.43
C THR A 121 -12.89 9.54 -10.49
N PRO A 122 -14.18 9.81 -10.80
CA PRO A 122 -14.99 10.71 -9.99
C PRO A 122 -14.97 10.24 -8.54
N ARG A 123 -14.62 11.15 -7.62
CA ARG A 123 -14.62 10.85 -6.19
C ARG A 123 -16.05 10.53 -5.76
N PRO A 124 -16.25 9.56 -4.85
CA PRO A 124 -17.56 9.31 -4.28
C PRO A 124 -18.15 10.58 -3.65
N VAL A 125 -19.46 10.76 -3.81
CA VAL A 125 -20.23 11.80 -3.12
C VAL A 125 -20.74 11.21 -1.81
N TYR A 126 -20.50 11.90 -0.71
CA TYR A 126 -20.93 11.52 0.63
C TYR A 126 -22.04 12.47 1.11
N ASP A 127 -23.00 11.94 1.86
CA ASP A 127 -24.11 12.73 2.42
C ASP A 127 -23.63 13.72 3.50
N ASP A 128 -22.55 13.37 4.22
CA ASP A 128 -21.95 14.22 5.24
C ASP A 128 -20.93 15.19 4.62
N SER A 129 -21.19 16.49 4.76
CA SER A 129 -20.34 17.56 4.23
C SER A 129 -18.91 17.52 4.78
N LYS A 130 -18.72 17.05 6.01
CA LYS A 130 -17.39 16.93 6.62
C LYS A 130 -16.59 15.78 5.98
N THR A 131 -17.23 14.65 5.74
CA THR A 131 -16.65 13.50 5.03
C THR A 131 -16.36 13.85 3.57
N GLN A 132 -17.26 14.58 2.90
CA GLN A 132 -17.01 15.09 1.55
C GLN A 132 -15.77 16.00 1.52
N ALA A 133 -15.66 16.94 2.46
CA ALA A 133 -14.52 17.85 2.54
C ALA A 133 -13.19 17.10 2.79
N LEU A 134 -13.19 16.06 3.62
CA LEU A 134 -11.99 15.23 3.85
C LEU A 134 -11.61 14.43 2.59
N SER A 135 -12.60 13.87 1.89
CA SER A 135 -12.39 13.18 0.61
C SER A 135 -11.80 14.13 -0.44
N ASP A 136 -12.40 15.31 -0.63
CA ASP A 136 -11.96 16.31 -1.61
C ASP A 136 -10.54 16.79 -1.33
N GLN A 137 -10.19 16.95 -0.04
CA GLN A 137 -8.85 17.33 0.40
C GLN A 137 -7.85 16.16 0.39
N GLY A 138 -8.28 14.93 0.12
CA GLY A 138 -7.42 13.75 0.17
C GLY A 138 -6.86 13.47 1.57
N LYS A 139 -7.62 13.78 2.62
CA LYS A 139 -7.28 13.60 4.02
C LYS A 139 -7.84 12.28 4.56
N CYS A 140 -7.15 11.70 5.53
CA CYS A 140 -7.63 10.52 6.24
C CYS A 140 -8.95 10.80 6.97
N PHE A 141 -9.93 9.92 6.85
CA PHE A 141 -11.18 10.02 7.60
C PHE A 141 -11.00 9.86 9.12
N ASN A 142 -9.91 9.23 9.57
CA ASN A 142 -9.65 9.00 10.99
C ASN A 142 -8.74 10.10 11.60
N CYS A 143 -7.52 10.27 11.07
CA CYS A 143 -6.53 11.20 11.64
C CYS A 143 -6.52 12.60 10.99
N GLN A 144 -7.31 12.83 9.94
CA GLN A 144 -7.41 14.09 9.19
C GLN A 144 -6.10 14.59 8.55
N GLN A 145 -5.03 13.78 8.60
CA GLN A 145 -3.76 14.08 7.96
C GLN A 145 -3.79 13.70 6.47
N PRO A 146 -3.10 14.45 5.59
CA PRO A 146 -2.93 14.07 4.20
C PRO A 146 -1.99 12.85 4.07
N GLY A 147 -2.12 12.09 2.98
CA GLY A 147 -1.18 11.01 2.65
C GLY A 147 -1.61 9.60 3.08
N HIS A 148 -2.67 9.47 3.86
CA HIS A 148 -3.37 8.20 4.05
C HIS A 148 -4.46 8.10 2.99
N PHE A 149 -4.24 7.23 2.01
CA PHE A 149 -5.22 6.92 0.97
C PHE A 149 -5.65 5.46 1.13
#